data_AF-A0A2V4HU02-F1
#
_entry.id   AF-A0A2V4HU02-F1
#
_cell.length_a   1.000
_cell.length_b   1.000
_cell.length_c   1.000
_cell.angle_alpha   90.00
_cell.angle_beta   90.00
_cell.angle_gamma   90.00
#
_symmetry.space_group_name_H-M   'P 1'
#
loop_
_entity.id
_entity.type
_entity.pdbx_description
1 polymer ?
#
loop_
_entity_poly.entity_id
_entity_poly.type
_entity_poly.pdbx_seq_one_letter_code
_entity_poly.pdbx_strand_id
1 'polypeptide(L)'
;MGQESETATPLPGLELEFSTEPLILKCVHVNVIRTIPQDQPYQGTLPDRLQGLTTRKEVTERFGPSSMSQPPLRMPSPLGDTGGWDVFAWENTNNVPTFVMVQYNTDLQVCDLAFFREGI
;
A
#
# COMPACT_ATOMS: atom_id res chain seq x y z
N MET A 1 1.59 -0.43 35.74
CA MET A 1 0.84 -1.26 34.78
C MET A 1 1.83 -1.71 33.73
N GLY A 2 2.04 -3.02 33.58
CA GLY A 2 2.94 -3.56 32.56
C GLY A 2 2.36 -3.31 31.18
N GLN A 3 3.20 -2.86 30.25
CA GLN A 3 2.83 -2.74 28.85
C GLN A 3 2.79 -4.16 28.29
N GLU A 4 1.60 -4.73 28.10
CA GLU A 4 1.46 -6.01 27.42
C GLU A 4 1.95 -5.82 25.97
N SER A 5 2.97 -6.58 25.58
CA SER A 5 3.44 -6.63 24.21
C SER A 5 3.15 -8.02 23.65
N GLU A 6 2.37 -8.09 22.58
CA GLU A 6 2.22 -9.30 21.78
C GLU A 6 3.16 -9.23 20.58
N THR A 7 3.81 -10.36 20.27
CA THR A 7 4.65 -10.50 19.08
C THR A 7 3.91 -11.36 18.07
N ALA A 8 3.75 -10.86 16.85
CA ALA A 8 3.18 -11.61 15.74
C ALA A 8 4.15 -11.61 14.56
N THR A 9 4.25 -12.74 13.87
CA THR A 9 4.93 -12.82 12.58
C THR A 9 4.01 -12.20 11.51
N PRO A 10 4.52 -11.35 10.60
CA PRO A 10 3.72 -10.84 9.50
C PRO A 10 3.07 -11.99 8.72
N LEU A 11 1.78 -11.85 8.45
CA LEU A 11 1.07 -12.79 7.57
C LEU A 11 1.62 -12.69 6.15
N PRO A 12 1.54 -13.76 5.34
CA PRO A 12 1.87 -13.66 3.93
C PRO A 12 1.15 -12.51 3.24
N GLY A 13 1.90 -11.77 2.40
CA GLY A 13 1.41 -10.58 1.71
C GLY A 13 1.49 -9.29 2.52
N LEU A 14 1.98 -9.33 3.77
CA LEU A 14 2.39 -8.13 4.51
C LEU A 14 3.89 -7.94 4.41
N GLU A 15 4.30 -6.73 4.04
CA GLU A 15 5.71 -6.32 4.03
C GLU A 15 5.89 -5.05 4.88
N LEU A 16 7.03 -4.94 5.55
CA LEU A 16 7.34 -3.84 6.45
C LEU A 16 8.57 -3.10 5.91
N GLU A 17 8.41 -1.81 5.63
CA GLU A 17 9.49 -0.94 5.21
C GLU A 17 10.03 -0.16 6.42
N PHE A 18 11.35 -0.14 6.60
CA PHE A 18 12.02 0.59 7.68
C PHE A 18 13.08 1.55 7.13
N SER A 19 13.35 2.66 7.83
CA SER A 19 14.59 3.41 7.59
C SER A 19 15.80 2.55 7.87
N THR A 20 16.91 2.86 7.18
CA THR A 20 18.18 2.16 7.34
C THR A 20 18.76 2.36 8.74
N GLU A 21 18.88 3.60 9.22
CA GLU A 21 19.37 3.92 10.57
C GLU A 21 18.79 5.25 11.10
N PRO A 22 18.13 5.28 12.28
CA PRO A 22 17.69 4.13 13.08
C PRO A 22 16.60 3.32 12.36
N LEU A 23 16.42 2.05 12.75
CA LEU A 23 15.38 1.17 12.19
C LEU A 23 13.99 1.59 12.70
N ILE A 24 13.33 2.47 11.94
CA ILE A 24 11.99 2.99 12.25
C ILE A 24 11.05 2.54 11.14
N LEU A 25 9.90 1.98 11.50
CA LEU A 25 8.87 1.58 10.55
C LEU A 25 8.36 2.80 9.78
N LYS A 26 8.45 2.76 8.46
CA LYS A 26 8.02 3.81 7.53
C LYS A 26 6.68 3.49 6.91
N CYS A 27 6.56 2.25 6.42
CA CYS A 27 5.43 1.82 5.63
C CYS A 27 5.06 0.38 5.96
N VAL A 28 3.77 0.08 5.92
CA VAL A 28 3.24 -1.27 5.89
C VAL A 28 2.59 -1.48 4.54
N HIS A 29 3.10 -2.44 3.79
CA HIS A 29 2.58 -2.86 2.49
C HIS A 29 1.64 -4.05 2.66
N VAL A 30 0.61 -4.10 1.81
CA VAL A 30 -0.37 -5.16 1.76
C VAL A 30 -0.55 -5.57 0.29
N ASN A 31 0.14 -6.63 -0.10
CA ASN A 31 0.12 -7.15 -1.46
C ASN A 31 -1.26 -7.75 -1.76
N VAL A 32 -2.01 -7.15 -2.68
CA VAL A 32 -3.39 -7.53 -3.02
C VAL A 32 -3.43 -8.62 -4.10
N ILE A 33 -2.47 -8.60 -5.02
CA ILE A 33 -2.33 -9.61 -6.08
C ILE A 33 -0.87 -10.05 -6.17
N ARG A 34 -0.61 -11.13 -6.91
CA ARG A 34 0.75 -11.52 -7.24
C ARG A 34 1.27 -10.65 -8.37
N THR A 35 2.40 -10.00 -8.15
CA THR A 35 3.12 -9.24 -9.19
C THR A 35 4.35 -9.99 -9.69
N ILE A 36 4.94 -10.83 -8.83
CA ILE A 36 6.02 -11.77 -9.16
C ILE A 36 5.68 -13.19 -8.66
N PRO A 37 6.27 -14.26 -9.24
CA PRO A 37 5.86 -15.65 -8.98
C PRO A 37 5.89 -16.07 -7.50
N GLN A 38 6.83 -15.53 -6.72
CA GLN A 38 7.02 -15.82 -5.30
C GLN A 38 6.05 -15.07 -4.37
N ASP A 39 5.28 -14.10 -4.88
CA ASP A 39 4.36 -13.33 -4.06
C ASP A 39 3.23 -14.22 -3.52
N GLN A 40 2.87 -13.97 -2.26
CA GLN A 40 1.66 -14.49 -1.66
C GLN A 40 0.75 -13.30 -1.36
N PRO A 41 -0.41 -13.17 -2.04
CA PRO A 41 -1.34 -12.08 -1.76
C PRO A 41 -1.93 -12.22 -0.37
N TYR A 42 -2.13 -11.09 0.30
CA TYR A 42 -2.76 -11.03 1.60
C TYR A 42 -4.17 -11.62 1.56
N GLN A 43 -4.44 -12.55 2.48
CA GLN A 43 -5.74 -13.26 2.57
C GLN A 43 -6.61 -12.78 3.73
N GLY A 44 -6.12 -11.83 4.53
CA GLY A 44 -6.88 -11.28 5.64
C GLY A 44 -7.92 -10.25 5.16
N THR A 45 -8.77 -9.83 6.10
CA THR A 45 -9.76 -8.78 5.84
C THR A 45 -9.08 -7.42 5.77
N LEU A 46 -9.47 -6.60 4.78
CA LEU A 46 -9.06 -5.22 4.68
C LEU A 46 -10.11 -4.32 5.34
N PRO A 47 -9.74 -3.10 5.78
CA PRO A 47 -10.71 -2.11 6.23
C PRO A 47 -11.80 -1.87 5.19
N ASP A 48 -13.04 -1.60 5.62
CA ASP A 48 -14.24 -1.58 4.75
C ASP A 48 -14.06 -0.79 3.43
N ARG A 49 -13.42 0.38 3.48
CA ARG A 49 -13.22 1.21 2.27
C ARG A 49 -12.23 0.58 1.27
N LEU A 50 -11.32 -0.28 1.74
CA LEU A 50 -10.30 -0.94 0.92
C LEU A 50 -10.73 -2.33 0.44
N GLN A 51 -11.77 -2.91 1.05
CA GLN A 51 -12.25 -4.24 0.71
C GLN A 51 -12.73 -4.29 -0.75
N GLY A 52 -12.21 -5.26 -1.51
CA GLY A 52 -12.64 -5.53 -2.88
C GLY A 52 -12.28 -4.43 -3.91
N LEU A 53 -11.26 -3.60 -3.64
CA LEU A 53 -10.69 -2.73 -4.66
C LEU A 53 -9.84 -3.56 -5.62
N THR A 54 -10.13 -3.50 -6.91
CA THR A 54 -9.41 -4.27 -7.94
C THR A 54 -8.80 -3.38 -9.01
N THR A 55 -9.35 -2.19 -9.25
CA THR A 55 -8.85 -1.27 -10.29
C THR A 55 -8.73 0.17 -9.81
N ARG A 56 -7.87 0.96 -10.46
CA ARG A 56 -7.76 2.42 -10.23
C ARG A 56 -9.09 3.16 -10.38
N LYS A 57 -9.95 2.71 -11.30
CA LYS A 57 -11.27 3.30 -11.51
C LYS A 57 -12.15 3.17 -10.26
N GLU A 58 -12.24 1.97 -9.69
CA GLU A 58 -13.02 1.70 -8.47
C GLU A 58 -12.46 2.49 -7.28
N VAL A 59 -11.14 2.61 -7.19
CA VAL A 59 -10.48 3.43 -6.17
C VAL A 59 -10.92 4.88 -6.28
N THR A 60 -10.89 5.45 -7.49
CA THR A 60 -11.31 6.84 -7.73
C THR A 60 -12.80 7.05 -7.44
N GLU A 61 -13.66 6.11 -7.84
CA GLU A 61 -15.10 6.16 -7.55
C GLU A 61 -15.39 6.12 -6.04
N ARG A 62 -14.58 5.40 -5.26
CA ARG A 62 -14.80 5.21 -3.82
C ARG A 62 -14.14 6.27 -2.95
N PHE A 63 -12.94 6.72 -3.31
CA PHE A 63 -12.15 7.66 -2.52
C PHE A 63 -12.24 9.10 -3.04
N GLY A 64 -12.74 9.30 -4.26
CA GLY A 64 -12.68 10.59 -4.93
C GLY A 64 -11.27 10.88 -5.48
N PRO A 65 -10.92 12.16 -5.70
CA PRO A 65 -9.63 12.54 -6.24
C PRO A 65 -8.49 12.29 -5.24
N SER A 66 -7.38 11.75 -5.74
CA SER A 66 -6.15 11.54 -4.96
C SER A 66 -5.43 12.86 -4.66
N SER A 67 -4.72 12.94 -3.54
CA SER A 67 -3.87 14.09 -3.20
C SER A 67 -2.59 14.13 -4.04
N MET A 68 -2.04 12.97 -4.38
CA MET A 68 -0.89 12.79 -5.26
C MET A 68 -1.11 11.57 -6.15
N SER A 69 -0.51 11.60 -7.35
CA SER A 69 -0.63 10.50 -8.31
C SER A 69 0.63 10.39 -9.16
N GLN A 70 1.02 9.17 -9.47
CA GLN A 70 1.98 8.84 -10.51
C GLN A 70 1.34 7.81 -11.46
N PRO A 71 1.19 8.11 -12.76
CA PRO A 71 0.67 7.14 -13.72
C PRO A 71 1.69 6.01 -13.98
N PRO A 72 1.24 4.83 -14.45
CA PRO A 72 2.16 3.82 -14.96
C PRO A 72 3.06 4.40 -16.05
N LEU A 73 4.34 4.01 -16.01
CA LEU A 73 5.35 4.52 -16.91
C LEU A 73 5.90 3.36 -17.75
N ARG A 74 5.81 3.52 -19.07
CA ARG A 74 6.50 2.62 -19.99
C ARG A 74 7.93 3.07 -20.17
N MET A 75 8.89 2.26 -19.74
CA MET A 75 10.31 2.57 -19.91
C MET A 75 10.85 1.92 -21.18
N PRO A 76 11.87 2.51 -21.83
CA PRO A 76 12.55 1.85 -22.94
C PRO A 76 13.20 0.54 -22.48
N SER A 77 13.27 -0.42 -23.40
CA SER A 77 14.02 -1.66 -23.19
C SER A 77 15.48 -1.36 -22.82
N PRO A 78 16.09 -2.03 -21.81
CA PRO A 78 15.57 -3.20 -21.07
C PRO A 78 14.93 -2.87 -19.72
N LEU A 79 14.66 -1.59 -19.41
CA LEU A 79 14.28 -1.15 -18.06
C LEU A 79 12.89 -1.63 -17.62
N GLY A 80 12.00 -1.92 -18.58
CA GLY A 80 10.68 -2.52 -18.33
C GLY A 80 9.63 -1.50 -17.86
N ASP A 81 8.37 -1.87 -18.02
CA ASP A 81 7.26 -1.00 -17.63
C ASP A 81 7.08 -1.00 -16.10
N THR A 82 6.83 0.18 -15.51
CA THR A 82 6.54 0.33 -14.09
C THR A 82 5.07 0.65 -13.87
N GLY A 83 4.55 0.15 -12.76
CA GLY A 83 3.24 0.51 -12.24
C GLY A 83 3.08 1.99 -11.92
N GLY A 84 1.87 2.36 -11.50
CA GLY A 84 1.54 3.70 -11.01
C GLY A 84 1.04 3.64 -9.56
N TRP A 85 0.72 4.79 -8.99
CA TRP A 85 0.11 4.88 -7.68
C TRP A 85 -0.72 6.15 -7.49
N ASP A 86 -1.67 6.10 -6.57
CA ASP A 86 -2.43 7.25 -6.08
C ASP A 86 -2.39 7.30 -4.55
N VAL A 87 -2.28 8.49 -3.96
CA VAL A 87 -2.24 8.69 -2.50
C VAL A 87 -3.53 9.33 -2.00
N PHE A 88 -4.04 8.83 -0.88
CA PHE A 88 -5.22 9.33 -0.21
C PHE A 88 -4.94 9.52 1.28
N ALA A 89 -5.53 10.55 1.88
CA ALA A 89 -5.55 10.69 3.33
C ALA A 89 -6.43 9.59 3.94
N TRP A 90 -5.93 8.91 4.96
CA TRP A 90 -6.66 7.88 5.67
C TRP A 90 -7.33 8.47 6.93
N GLU A 91 -8.58 8.88 6.77
CA GLU A 91 -9.39 9.52 7.80
C GLU A 91 -9.86 8.51 8.86
N ASN A 92 -9.04 8.17 9.86
CA ASN A 92 -9.52 7.67 11.16
C ASN A 92 -8.40 7.51 12.22
N THR A 93 -7.37 8.34 12.18
CA THR A 93 -6.22 8.16 13.06
C THR A 93 -6.28 9.13 14.24
N ASN A 94 -6.05 8.59 15.44
CA ASN A 94 -6.11 9.32 16.72
C ASN A 94 -4.95 10.32 16.88
N ASN A 95 -4.83 11.32 15.98
CA ASN A 95 -3.97 12.51 16.01
C ASN A 95 -2.76 12.56 15.06
N VAL A 96 -2.45 11.52 14.27
CA VAL A 96 -1.33 11.57 13.30
C VAL A 96 -1.82 11.24 11.89
N PRO A 97 -1.69 12.16 10.91
CA PRO A 97 -2.06 11.90 9.53
C PRO A 97 -1.41 10.61 9.04
N THR A 98 -2.25 9.69 8.57
CA THR A 98 -1.82 8.47 7.89
C THR A 98 -2.36 8.51 6.48
N PHE A 99 -1.58 7.99 5.56
CA PHE A 99 -1.91 7.97 4.15
C PHE A 99 -1.97 6.53 3.69
N VAL A 100 -2.81 6.29 2.69
CA VAL A 100 -2.79 5.06 1.93
C VAL A 100 -2.36 5.39 0.50
N MET A 101 -1.26 4.78 0.07
CA MET A 101 -0.87 4.74 -1.33
C MET A 101 -1.44 3.46 -1.93
N VAL A 102 -2.30 3.62 -2.93
CA VAL A 102 -2.81 2.49 -3.72
C VAL A 102 -1.91 2.36 -4.94
N GLN A 103 -1.17 1.25 -5.01
CA GLN A 103 -0.29 0.96 -6.15
C GLN A 103 -1.02 0.12 -7.20
N TYR A 104 -0.66 0.36 -8.46
CA TYR A 104 -1.25 -0.29 -9.61
C TYR A 104 -0.19 -0.92 -10.49
N ASN A 105 -0.50 -2.06 -11.09
CA ASN A 105 0.30 -2.58 -12.20
C ASN A 105 0.04 -1.77 -13.49
N THR A 106 0.68 -2.18 -14.59
CA THR A 106 0.55 -1.54 -15.91
C THR A 106 -0.85 -1.60 -16.50
N ASP A 107 -1.67 -2.56 -16.06
CA ASP A 107 -3.07 -2.73 -16.45
C ASP A 107 -4.04 -1.98 -15.52
N LEU A 108 -3.50 -1.14 -14.63
CA LEU A 108 -4.24 -0.34 -13.64
C LEU A 108 -5.00 -1.20 -12.61
N GLN A 109 -4.58 -2.44 -12.41
CA GLN A 109 -5.08 -3.30 -11.35
C GLN A 109 -4.37 -2.99 -10.04
N VAL A 110 -5.12 -2.90 -8.94
CA VAL A 110 -4.58 -2.68 -7.59
C VAL A 110 -3.70 -3.86 -7.21
N CYS A 111 -2.44 -3.59 -6.89
CA CYS A 111 -1.49 -4.64 -6.54
C CYS A 111 -0.91 -4.54 -5.13
N ASP A 112 -0.84 -3.34 -4.56
CA ASP A 112 -0.37 -3.11 -3.19
C ASP A 112 -1.11 -1.93 -2.54
N LEU A 113 -1.24 -1.99 -1.22
CA LEU A 113 -1.73 -0.92 -0.37
C LEU A 113 -0.65 -0.57 0.66
N ALA A 114 -0.05 0.61 0.49
CA ALA A 114 1.02 1.10 1.34
C ALA A 114 0.48 2.11 2.37
N PHE A 115 0.53 1.77 3.66
CA PHE A 115 0.14 2.65 4.75
C PHE A 115 1.36 3.29 5.38
N PHE A 116 1.42 4.62 5.36
CA PHE A 116 2.56 5.37 5.87
C PHE A 116 2.12 6.67 6.55
N ARG A 117 3.05 7.29 7.24
CA ARG A 117 2.89 8.62 7.86
C ARG A 117 3.77 9.62 7.16
N GLU A 118 3.31 10.86 7.04
CA GLU A 118 4.14 11.94 6.52
C GLU A 118 5.26 12.29 7.52
N GLY A 119 6.49 12.45 7.01
CA GLY A 119 7.62 12.98 7.78
C GLY A 119 8.30 12.01 8.75
N ILE A 120 8.07 10.71 8.64
CA ILE A 120 8.91 9.72 9.35
C ILE A 120 10.08 9.34 8.47
#